data_AF-A0A6P2B3H0-F1
#
_entry.id   AF-A0A6P2B3H0-F1
#
_cell.length_a   1.000
_cell.length_b   1.000
_cell.length_c   1.000
_cell.angle_alpha   90.00
_cell.angle_beta   90.00
_cell.angle_gamma   90.00
#
_symmetry.space_group_name_H-M   'P 1'
#
loop_
_entity.id
_entity.type
_entity.pdbx_description
1 polymer ?
#
loop_
_entity_poly.entity_id
_entity_poly.type
_entity_poly.pdbx_seq_one_letter_code
_entity_poly.pdbx_strand_id
1 'polypeptide(L)'
;MAKKTRDFIERIQQHERDWGNSTYAGRPNLSEIFASPVVIFWEHKDKAQFPHETVSLHDGLEEVERYFLRLLFTRQGLTGDRRVADIYNEHKRVIVRSIKIEFGESNE
;
A
#
# COMPACT_ATOMS: atom_id res chain seq x y z
N MET A 1 -9.74 -12.94 18.11
CA MET A 1 -8.59 -12.22 17.53
C MET A 1 -7.86 -12.99 16.41
N ALA A 2 -7.99 -14.32 16.31
CA ALA A 2 -7.26 -15.15 15.32
C ALA A 2 -7.59 -14.94 13.83
N LYS A 3 -8.76 -14.37 13.47
CA LYS A 3 -9.17 -14.20 12.07
C LYS A 3 -8.33 -13.15 11.31
N LYS A 4 -7.81 -12.13 12.00
CA LYS A 4 -7.10 -10.99 11.37
C LYS A 4 -5.66 -11.35 10.97
N THR A 5 -4.94 -12.06 11.83
CA THR A 5 -3.57 -12.51 11.53
C THR A 5 -3.56 -13.56 10.42
N ARG A 6 -4.59 -14.41 10.34
CA ARG A 6 -4.78 -15.34 9.23
C ARG A 6 -4.89 -14.59 7.90
N ASP A 7 -5.67 -13.51 7.85
CA ASP A 7 -5.84 -12.67 6.65
C ASP A 7 -4.50 -12.13 6.12
N PHE A 8 -3.64 -11.60 7.00
CA PHE A 8 -2.33 -11.08 6.60
C PHE A 8 -1.38 -12.17 6.09
N ILE A 9 -1.29 -13.31 6.81
CA ILE A 9 -0.42 -14.42 6.39
C ILE A 9 -0.91 -15.02 5.07
N GLU A 10 -2.21 -15.25 4.93
CA GLU A 10 -2.82 -15.74 3.69
C GLU A 10 -2.53 -14.78 2.53
N ARG A 11 -2.59 -13.46 2.79
CA ARG A 11 -2.29 -12.44 1.79
C ARG A 11 -0.84 -12.47 1.32
N ILE A 12 0.12 -12.57 2.25
CA ILE A 12 1.54 -12.70 1.91
C ILE A 12 1.78 -13.98 1.13
N GLN A 13 1.23 -15.11 1.58
CA GLN A 13 1.38 -16.38 0.88
C GLN A 13 0.82 -16.31 -0.54
N GLN A 14 -0.29 -15.61 -0.76
CA GLN A 14 -0.83 -15.39 -2.09
C GLN A 14 0.15 -14.58 -2.95
N HIS A 15 0.70 -13.48 -2.43
CA HIS A 15 1.70 -12.68 -3.13
C HIS A 15 2.95 -13.48 -3.49
N GLU A 16 3.46 -14.30 -2.57
CA GLU A 16 4.61 -15.17 -2.81
C GLU A 16 4.31 -16.23 -3.89
N ARG A 17 3.09 -16.79 -3.91
CA ARG A 17 2.65 -17.71 -4.96
C ARG A 17 2.53 -17.03 -6.32
N ASP A 18 1.97 -15.83 -6.35
CA ASP A 18 1.75 -15.07 -7.59
C ASP A 18 3.08 -14.72 -8.26
N TRP A 19 4.06 -14.27 -7.48
CA TRP A 19 5.39 -13.99 -8.01
C TRP A 19 6.22 -15.25 -8.26
N GLY A 20 6.06 -16.31 -7.46
CA GLY A 20 6.84 -17.53 -7.57
C GLY A 20 8.34 -17.24 -7.58
N ASN A 21 9.00 -17.56 -8.70
CA ASN A 21 10.44 -17.31 -8.89
C ASN A 21 10.77 -15.93 -9.51
N SER A 22 9.75 -15.15 -9.87
CA SER A 22 9.92 -13.82 -10.45
C SER A 22 10.14 -12.76 -9.37
N THR A 23 10.73 -11.62 -9.73
CA THR A 23 10.96 -10.52 -8.79
C THR A 23 10.63 -9.16 -9.41
N TYR A 24 10.46 -8.14 -8.57
CA TYR A 24 10.30 -6.74 -8.96
C TYR A 24 11.32 -5.88 -8.24
N ALA A 25 11.59 -4.69 -8.80
CA ALA A 25 12.53 -3.74 -8.23
C ALA A 25 12.12 -3.35 -6.81
N GLY A 26 13.04 -3.48 -5.85
CA GLY A 26 12.81 -3.15 -4.45
C GLY A 26 11.88 -4.12 -3.71
N ARG A 27 11.70 -5.36 -4.20
CA ARG A 27 10.92 -6.39 -3.52
C ARG A 27 11.48 -6.65 -2.12
N PRO A 28 10.71 -6.41 -1.05
CA PRO A 28 11.14 -6.75 0.30
C PRO A 28 11.16 -8.27 0.49
N ASN A 29 12.05 -8.75 1.34
CA ASN A 29 12.07 -10.15 1.74
C ASN A 29 11.00 -10.45 2.80
N LEU A 30 10.71 -11.74 3.01
CA LEU A 30 9.64 -12.18 3.91
C LEU A 30 9.83 -11.67 5.35
N SER A 31 11.07 -11.69 5.86
CA SER A 31 11.36 -11.18 7.21
C SER A 31 11.10 -9.69 7.35
N GLU A 32 11.43 -8.89 6.33
CA GLU A 32 11.15 -7.45 6.32
C GLU A 32 9.64 -7.16 6.31
N ILE A 33 8.87 -7.92 5.52
CA ILE A 33 7.40 -7.79 5.48
C ILE A 33 6.78 -8.08 6.85
N PHE A 34 7.25 -9.12 7.55
CA PHE A 34 6.75 -9.45 8.89
C PHE A 34 7.23 -8.49 9.98
N ALA A 35 8.41 -7.90 9.84
CA ALA A 35 8.94 -6.94 10.80
C ALA A 35 8.38 -5.52 10.62
N SER A 36 7.90 -5.19 9.42
CA SER A 36 7.42 -3.84 9.11
C SER A 36 6.14 -3.48 9.87
N PRO A 37 6.06 -2.27 10.47
CA PRO A 37 4.83 -1.75 11.06
C PRO A 37 3.69 -1.67 10.03
N VAL A 38 4.00 -1.13 8.84
CA VAL A 38 3.01 -0.93 7.78
C VAL A 38 3.45 -1.64 6.50
N VAL A 39 2.51 -2.34 5.87
CA VAL A 39 2.71 -3.06 4.60
C VAL A 39 1.59 -2.66 3.64
N ILE A 40 1.97 -2.25 2.43
CA ILE A 40 1.01 -1.85 1.38
C ILE A 40 1.19 -2.75 0.17
N PHE A 41 0.07 -3.30 -0.30
CA PHE A 41 -0.01 -3.98 -1.59
C PHE A 41 -0.47 -2.98 -2.66
N TRP A 42 0.24 -2.97 -3.77
CA TRP A 42 0.01 -2.08 -4.89
C TRP A 42 -0.37 -2.86 -6.12
N GLU A 43 -1.43 -2.41 -6.77
CA GLU A 43 -1.79 -2.91 -8.07
C GLU A 43 -1.42 -1.90 -9.16
N HIS A 44 -0.65 -2.33 -10.15
CA HIS A 44 -0.20 -1.47 -11.23
C HIS A 44 -1.19 -1.44 -12.39
N LYS A 45 -1.25 -0.29 -13.06
CA LYS A 45 -2.03 -0.10 -14.30
C LYS A 45 -1.39 -0.83 -15.47
N ASP A 46 -0.06 -0.78 -15.58
CA ASP A 46 0.67 -1.53 -16.59
C ASP A 46 0.85 -2.99 -16.14
N LYS A 47 -0.11 -3.82 -16.56
CA LYS A 47 -0.10 -5.27 -16.30
C LYS A 47 0.92 -6.04 -17.15
N ALA A 48 1.42 -5.44 -18.23
CA ALA A 48 2.45 -6.09 -19.04
C ALA A 48 3.79 -6.04 -18.31
N GLN A 49 4.11 -4.90 -17.68
CA GLN A 49 5.32 -4.74 -16.88
C GLN A 49 5.18 -5.34 -15.47
N PHE A 50 4.01 -5.16 -14.84
CA PHE A 50 3.73 -5.61 -13.48
C PHE A 50 2.48 -6.49 -13.46
N PRO A 51 2.60 -7.78 -13.85
CA PRO A 51 1.46 -8.69 -13.92
C PRO A 51 0.83 -8.99 -12.55
N HIS A 52 1.62 -8.85 -11.48
CA HIS A 52 1.21 -9.10 -10.10
C HIS A 52 1.38 -7.84 -9.24
N GLU A 53 0.73 -7.84 -8.08
CA GLU A 53 0.85 -6.74 -7.14
C GLU A 53 2.24 -6.66 -6.52
N THR A 54 2.71 -5.46 -6.22
CA THR A 54 3.99 -5.24 -5.53
C THR A 54 3.78 -4.79 -4.10
N VAL A 55 4.77 -4.98 -3.23
CA VAL A 55 4.70 -4.57 -1.82
C VAL A 55 5.66 -3.42 -1.54
N SER A 56 5.23 -2.47 -0.69
CA SER A 56 6.13 -1.53 -0.03
C SER A 56 5.94 -1.56 1.48
N LEU A 57 7.01 -1.22 2.18
CA LEU A 57 7.10 -1.18 3.64
C LEU A 57 7.21 0.28 4.09
N HIS A 58 6.60 0.59 5.23
CA HIS A 58 6.56 1.94 5.78
C HIS A 58 6.67 1.88 7.31
N ASP A 59 7.27 2.92 7.90
CA ASP A 59 7.48 2.98 9.35
C ASP A 59 6.19 3.38 10.09
N GLY A 60 5.27 4.05 9.40
CA GLY A 60 4.02 4.55 9.98
C GLY A 60 2.93 4.87 8.96
N LEU A 61 1.71 5.05 9.46
CA LEU A 61 0.54 5.40 8.64
C LEU A 61 0.62 6.83 8.09
N GLU A 62 1.44 7.69 8.68
CA GLU A 62 1.67 9.07 8.26
C GLU A 62 2.27 9.13 6.84
N GLU A 63 3.08 8.14 6.44
CA GLU A 63 3.57 8.01 5.07
C GLU A 63 2.45 7.72 4.09
N VAL A 64 1.51 6.86 4.50
CA VAL A 64 0.35 6.46 3.71
C VAL A 64 -0.61 7.64 3.55
N GLU A 65 -0.82 8.40 4.63
CA GLU A 65 -1.61 9.62 4.60
C GLU A 65 -1.02 10.66 3.63
N ARG A 66 0.28 10.93 3.72
CA ARG A 66 0.98 11.83 2.79
C ARG A 66 0.83 11.38 1.34
N TYR A 67 0.87 10.08 1.08
CA TYR A 67 0.60 9.52 -0.25
C TYR A 67 -0.82 9.83 -0.73
N PHE A 68 -1.84 9.59 0.10
CA PHE A 68 -3.24 9.89 -0.25
C PHE A 68 -3.49 11.38 -0.45
N LEU A 69 -2.95 12.24 0.42
CA LEU A 69 -3.03 13.70 0.25
C LEU A 69 -2.39 14.14 -1.06
N ARG A 70 -1.21 13.62 -1.40
CA ARG A 70 -0.56 13.89 -2.68
C ARG A 70 -1.48 13.50 -3.84
N LEU A 71 -2.11 12.32 -3.80
CA LEU A 71 -3.05 11.91 -4.84
C LEU A 71 -4.25 12.86 -4.97
N LEU A 72 -4.79 13.39 -3.87
CA LEU A 72 -5.90 14.33 -3.89
C LEU A 72 -5.53 15.69 -4.52
N PHE A 73 -4.33 16.20 -4.22
CA PHE A 73 -3.88 17.51 -4.69
C PHE A 73 -3.17 17.49 -6.05
N THR A 74 -2.87 16.31 -6.58
CA THR A 74 -2.25 16.20 -7.90
C THR A 74 -3.31 16.44 -8.99
N ARG A 75 -3.13 17.48 -9.82
CA ARG A 75 -4.04 17.84 -10.93
C ARG A 75 -4.27 16.64 -11.88
N GLN A 76 -5.50 16.52 -12.39
CA GLN A 76 -5.96 15.47 -13.30
C GLN A 76 -4.92 15.18 -14.40
N GLY A 77 -4.38 13.95 -14.41
CA GLY A 77 -3.40 13.46 -15.38
C GLY A 77 -2.32 12.57 -14.76
N LEU A 78 -1.95 12.82 -13.50
CA LEU A 78 -0.93 12.06 -12.75
C LEU A 78 -1.60 11.12 -11.71
N THR A 79 -2.64 10.40 -12.12
CA THR A 79 -3.08 9.27 -11.29
C THR A 79 -1.96 8.26 -11.33
N GLY A 80 -1.23 8.09 -10.23
CA GLY A 80 -0.02 7.26 -10.18
C GLY A 80 -0.20 5.91 -10.88
N ASP A 81 0.88 5.35 -11.42
CA ASP A 81 0.88 4.10 -12.19
C ASP A 81 0.41 2.88 -11.39
N ARG A 82 0.12 3.07 -10.10
CA ARG A 82 -0.36 2.08 -9.15
C ARG A 82 -1.49 2.61 -8.27
N ARG A 83 -2.39 1.70 -7.90
CA ARG A 83 -3.45 1.89 -6.90
C ARG A 83 -3.16 1.06 -5.65
N VAL A 84 -3.60 1.53 -4.49
CA VAL A 84 -3.53 0.75 -3.25
C VAL A 84 -4.55 -0.38 -3.32
N ALA A 85 -4.10 -1.63 -3.21
CA ALA A 85 -4.95 -2.80 -3.14
C ALA A 85 -5.32 -3.13 -1.68
N ASP A 86 -4.31 -3.21 -0.80
CA ASP A 86 -4.48 -3.47 0.62
C ASP A 86 -3.45 -2.72 1.46
N ILE A 87 -3.84 -2.39 2.70
CA ILE A 87 -2.98 -1.77 3.70
C ILE A 87 -3.09 -2.60 4.98
N TYR A 88 -1.95 -2.95 5.55
CA TYR A 88 -1.86 -3.61 6.84
C TYR A 88 -1.03 -2.73 7.78
N ASN A 89 -1.54 -2.54 9.00
CA ASN A 89 -0.81 -1.92 10.10
C ASN A 89 -0.74 -2.94 11.26
N GLU A 90 0.47 -3.27 11.71
CA GLU A 90 0.73 -4.33 12.69
C GLU A 90 0.00 -5.65 12.33
N HIS A 91 0.12 -6.05 11.07
CA HIS A 91 -0.52 -7.26 10.50
C HIS A 91 -2.06 -7.25 10.54
N LYS A 92 -2.69 -6.11 10.79
CA LYS A 92 -4.15 -5.93 10.74
C LYS A 92 -4.51 -5.13 9.51
N ARG A 93 -5.42 -5.64 8.69
CA ARG A 93 -5.95 -4.91 7.53
C ARG A 93 -6.64 -3.62 8.00
N VAL A 94 -6.27 -2.50 7.39
CA VAL A 94 -6.84 -1.18 7.66
C VAL A 94 -7.39 -0.57 6.37
N ILE A 95 -8.38 0.30 6.52
CA ILE A 95 -8.98 1.06 5.43
C ILE A 95 -9.06 2.52 5.84
N VAL A 96 -8.91 3.43 4.87
CA VAL A 96 -9.19 4.85 5.09
C VAL A 96 -10.70 5.01 5.27
N ARG A 97 -11.13 5.51 6.44
CA ARG A 97 -12.56 5.73 6.73
C ARG A 97 -13.03 7.13 6.41
N SER A 98 -12.17 8.12 6.63
CA SER A 98 -12.49 9.54 6.43
C SER A 98 -11.19 10.31 6.23
N ILE A 99 -11.25 11.37 5.43
CA ILE A 99 -10.19 12.38 5.29
C ILE A 99 -10.80 13.71 5.69
N LYS A 100 -10.22 14.39 6.67
CA LYS A 100 -10.67 15.71 7.12
C LYS A 100 -9.76 16.77 6.49
N ILE A 101 -10.34 17.68 5.70
CA ILE A 101 -9.63 18.81 5.10
C ILE A 101 -10.27 20.08 5.65
N GLU A 102 -9.46 20.92 6.30
CA GLU A 102 -9.87 22.21 6.83
C GLU A 102 -9.21 23.31 5.99
N PHE A 103 -10.00 24.30 5.57
CA PHE A 103 -9.55 25.41 4.75
C PHE A 103 -9.60 26.70 5.57
N GLY A 104 -8.56 27.53 5.42
CA GLY A 104 -8.52 28.89 5.98
C GLY A 104 -8.53 29.94 4.87
N GLU A 105 -8.89 31.17 5.21
CA GLU A 105 -8.87 32.29 4.25
C GLU A 105 -7.43 32.64 3.86
N SER A 106 -7.19 32.75 2.55
CA SER A 106 -5.98 33.36 2.00
C SER A 106 -6.23 34.86 1.90
N ASN A 107 -5.79 35.61 2.90
CA ASN A 107 -5.72 37.07 2.79
C ASN A 107 -4.55 37.42 1.85
N GLU A 108 -4.80 37.39 0.54
CA GLU A 108 -4.01 38.12 -0.46
C GLU A 108 -4.47 39.58 -0.55
#